data_AF-A0A9E1UG03-F1
#
_entry.id   AF-A0A9E1UG03-F1
#
_cell.length_a   1.000
_cell.length_b   1.000
_cell.length_c   1.000
_cell.angle_alpha   90.00
_cell.angle_beta   90.00
_cell.angle_gamma   90.00
#
_symmetry.space_group_name_H-M   'P 1'
#
loop_
_entity.id
_entity.type
_entity.pdbx_description
1 polymer ?
#
loop_
_entity_poly.entity_id
_entity_poly.type
_entity_poly.pdbx_seq_one_letter_code
_entity_poly.pdbx_strand_id
1 'polypeptide(L)'
;MLQELIVNLIQFLGLFIEYVGLAFIAGSVLIALVKLPMKKYTMEIVRGSLAKKIIFGLEFVIAADILLATVADNFDDILRLGGIVLIRIMLGYALRKEIIDAGV
;
A
#
# COMPACT_ATOMS: atom_id res chain seq x y z
N MET A 1 -9.53 -30.04 3.75
CA MET A 1 -8.34 -30.34 2.92
C MET A 1 -8.23 -29.46 1.67
N LEU A 2 -9.01 -29.65 0.59
CA LEU A 2 -8.82 -28.85 -0.64
C LEU A 2 -9.19 -27.36 -0.45
N GLN A 3 -10.29 -27.08 0.25
CA GLN A 3 -10.73 -25.71 0.54
C GLN A 3 -9.72 -24.96 1.44
N GLU A 4 -9.23 -25.60 2.50
CA GLU A 4 -8.19 -25.04 3.38
C GLU A 4 -6.88 -24.76 2.62
N LEU A 5 -6.51 -25.63 1.68
CA LEU A 5 -5.33 -25.41 0.84
C LEU A 5 -5.48 -24.15 -0.03
N ILE A 6 -6.66 -23.95 -0.62
CA ILE A 6 -6.96 -22.78 -1.46
C ILE A 6 -6.95 -21.49 -0.62
N VAL A 7 -7.58 -21.50 0.55
CA VAL A 7 -7.61 -20.35 1.46
C VAL A 7 -6.19 -19.98 1.91
N ASN A 8 -5.40 -20.95 2.36
CA ASN A 8 -4.02 -20.71 2.77
C ASN A 8 -3.15 -20.18 1.63
N LEU A 9 -3.36 -20.66 0.40
CA LEU A 9 -2.64 -20.18 -0.77
C LEU A 9 -3.00 -18.72 -1.08
N ILE A 10 -4.29 -18.37 -1.05
CA ILE A 10 -4.76 -17.00 -1.29
C ILE A 10 -4.24 -16.05 -0.20
N GLN A 11 -4.27 -16.46 1.06
CA GLN A 11 -3.71 -15.69 2.17
C GLN A 11 -2.21 -15.46 2.00
N PHE A 12 -1.46 -16.50 1.64
CA PHE A 12 -0.03 -16.39 1.38
C PHE A 12 0.26 -15.41 0.23
N LEU A 13 -0.47 -15.52 -0.89
CA LEU A 13 -0.30 -14.63 -2.03
C LEU A 13 -0.69 -13.19 -1.71
N GLY A 14 -1.78 -12.99 -0.97
CA GLY A 14 -2.22 -11.67 -0.52
C GLY A 14 -1.16 -10.99 0.34
N LEU A 15 -0.67 -11.69 1.37
CA LEU A 15 0.41 -11.18 2.22
C LEU A 15 1.69 -10.90 1.42
N PHE A 16 2.06 -11.78 0.49
CA PHE A 16 3.22 -11.58 -0.36
C PHE A 16 3.11 -10.29 -1.19
N ILE A 17 1.97 -10.10 -1.87
CA ILE A 17 1.70 -8.90 -2.68
C ILE A 17 1.71 -7.64 -1.80
N GLU A 18 1.10 -7.71 -0.61
CA GLU A 18 1.09 -6.61 0.34
C GLU A 18 2.51 -6.19 0.75
N TYR A 19 3.36 -7.14 1.14
CA TYR A 19 4.74 -6.86 1.52
C TYR A 19 5.57 -6.29 0.37
N VAL A 20 5.32 -6.74 -0.86
CA VAL A 20 5.95 -6.14 -2.05
C VAL A 20 5.55 -4.67 -2.19
N GLY A 21 4.26 -4.35 -2.08
CA GLY A 21 3.75 -2.98 -2.11
C GLY A 21 4.37 -2.09 -1.03
N LEU A 22 4.40 -2.59 0.21
CA LEU A 22 5.02 -1.90 1.35
C LEU A 22 6.54 -1.69 1.14
N ALA A 23 7.24 -2.66 0.58
CA ALA A 23 8.66 -2.53 0.27
C ALA A 23 8.92 -1.44 -0.78
N PHE A 24 8.07 -1.32 -1.80
CA PHE A 24 8.15 -0.23 -2.78
C PHE A 24 7.92 1.15 -2.15
N ILE A 25 6.90 1.27 -1.29
CA ILE A 25 6.61 2.50 -0.55
C ILE A 25 7.82 2.88 0.31
N ALA A 26 8.28 1.98 1.18
CA ALA A 26 9.41 2.22 2.08
C ALA A 26 10.69 2.57 1.31
N GLY A 27 11.01 1.80 0.26
CA GLY A 27 12.18 2.06 -0.59
C GLY A 27 12.10 3.41 -1.29
N SER A 28 10.92 3.83 -1.73
CA SER A 28 10.73 5.15 -2.36
C SER A 28 10.99 6.31 -1.38
N VAL A 29 10.55 6.17 -0.13
CA VAL A 29 10.79 7.14 0.95
C VAL A 29 12.28 7.24 1.27
N LEU A 30 12.97 6.10 1.42
CA LEU A 30 14.41 6.07 1.66
C LEU A 30 15.19 6.78 0.54
N ILE A 31 14.84 6.50 -0.72
CA ILE A 31 15.47 7.15 -1.88
C ILE A 31 15.21 8.67 -1.87
N ALA A 32 14.00 9.10 -1.49
CA ALA A 32 13.67 10.51 -1.40
C ALA A 32 14.50 11.21 -0.31
N LEU A 33 14.63 10.61 0.88
CA LEU A 33 15.44 11.14 1.99
C LEU A 33 16.91 11.32 1.61
N VAL A 34 17.49 10.40 0.85
CA VAL A 34 18.87 10.50 0.36
C VAL A 34 19.03 11.61 -0.70
N LYS A 35 17.98 11.88 -1.50
CA LYS A 35 18.03 12.90 -2.57
C LYS A 35 17.81 14.32 -2.07
N LEU A 36 17.04 14.52 -0.99
CA LEU A 36 16.75 15.83 -0.42
C LEU A 36 17.99 16.71 -0.09
N PRO A 37 19.07 16.19 0.53
CA PRO A 37 20.25 17.02 0.82
C PRO A 37 21.13 17.32 -0.39
N MET A 38 20.89 16.68 -1.54
CA MET A 38 21.71 16.87 -2.73
C MET A 38 21.27 18.12 -3.51
N LYS A 39 22.17 19.09 -3.66
CA LYS A 39 21.94 20.36 -4.42
C LYS A 39 21.40 20.19 -5.85
N LYS A 40 21.51 19.00 -6.44
CA LYS A 40 21.05 18.68 -7.80
C LYS A 40 19.52 18.47 -7.88
N TYR A 41 18.85 18.19 -6.77
CA TYR A 41 17.42 17.89 -6.76
C TYR A 41 16.63 19.00 -6.06
N THR A 42 15.69 19.61 -6.78
CA THR A 42 14.72 20.53 -6.18
C THR A 42 13.67 19.75 -5.40
N MET A 43 13.13 20.36 -4.33
CA MET A 43 12.08 19.77 -3.49
C MET A 43 10.87 19.28 -4.31
N GLU A 44 10.41 20.05 -5.29
CA GLU A 44 9.30 19.64 -6.19
C GLU A 44 9.59 18.36 -6.97
N ILE A 45 10.81 18.20 -7.48
CA ILE A 45 11.21 17.02 -8.25
C ILE A 45 11.23 15.78 -7.36
N VAL A 46 11.75 15.91 -6.13
CA VAL A 46 11.78 14.80 -5.17
C VAL A 46 10.36 14.44 -4.73
N ARG A 47 9.51 15.43 -4.42
CA ARG A 47 8.10 15.21 -4.05
C ARG A 47 7.31 14.54 -5.17
N GLY A 48 7.43 15.02 -6.42
CA GLY A 48 6.74 14.42 -7.57
C GLY A 48 7.18 13.00 -7.87
N SER A 49 8.49 12.72 -7.78
CA SER A 49 8.97 11.35 -7.94
C SER A 49 8.55 10.44 -6.79
N LEU A 50 8.48 10.95 -5.56
CA LEU A 50 8.06 10.19 -4.39
C LEU A 50 6.56 9.85 -4.48
N ALA A 51 5.72 10.84 -4.78
CA ALA A 51 4.27 10.66 -4.89
C ALA A 51 3.91 9.57 -5.92
N LYS A 52 4.51 9.61 -7.11
CA LYS A 52 4.28 8.58 -8.15
C LYS A 52 4.67 7.17 -7.69
N LYS A 53 5.78 7.04 -6.96
CA LYS A 53 6.26 5.74 -6.44
C LYS A 53 5.41 5.21 -5.28
N ILE A 54 4.93 6.10 -4.39
CA ILE A 54 4.01 5.74 -3.32
C ILE A 54 2.69 5.23 -3.92
N ILE A 55 2.15 5.93 -4.92
CA ILE A 55 0.92 5.52 -5.61
C ILE A 55 1.09 4.13 -6.22
N PHE A 56 2.21 3.87 -6.90
CA PHE A 56 2.50 2.54 -7.46
C PHE A 56 2.55 1.45 -6.39
N GLY A 57 3.23 1.68 -5.26
CA GLY A 57 3.26 0.72 -4.16
C GLY A 57 1.87 0.48 -3.55
N LEU A 58 1.02 1.51 -3.52
CA LEU A 58 -0.36 1.42 -3.02
C LEU A 58 -1.24 0.54 -3.93
N GLU A 59 -0.99 0.47 -5.23
CA GLU A 59 -1.73 -0.41 -6.15
C GLU A 59 -1.57 -1.89 -5.78
N PHE A 60 -0.37 -2.31 -5.37
CA PHE A 60 -0.12 -3.68 -4.86
C PHE A 60 -0.85 -3.93 -3.55
N VAL A 61 -0.80 -2.96 -2.63
CA VAL A 61 -1.47 -3.08 -1.32
C VAL A 61 -2.99 -3.22 -1.52
N ILE A 62 -3.60 -2.44 -2.41
CA ILE A 62 -5.03 -2.55 -2.75
C ILE A 62 -5.33 -3.91 -3.40
N ALA A 63 -4.47 -4.40 -4.31
CA ALA A 63 -4.65 -5.71 -4.93
C ALA A 63 -4.62 -6.84 -3.89
N ALA A 64 -3.72 -6.75 -2.91
CA ALA A 64 -3.65 -7.69 -1.79
C ALA A 64 -4.93 -7.66 -0.95
N ASP A 65 -5.45 -6.47 -0.63
CA ASP A 65 -6.70 -6.32 0.13
C ASP A 65 -7.90 -6.96 -0.56
N ILE A 66 -8.05 -6.72 -1.87
CA ILE A 66 -9.11 -7.34 -2.68
C ILE A 66 -8.98 -8.86 -2.64
N LEU A 67 -7.75 -9.38 -2.80
CA LEU A 67 -7.49 -10.82 -2.78
C LEU A 67 -7.82 -11.45 -1.42
N LEU A 68 -7.39 -10.83 -0.31
CA LEU A 68 -7.65 -11.33 1.05
C LEU A 68 -9.14 -11.26 1.42
N ALA A 69 -9.88 -10.25 0.94
CA ALA A 69 -11.31 -10.13 1.19
C ALA A 69 -12.14 -11.30 0.59
N THR A 70 -11.63 -11.98 -0.44
CA THR A 70 -12.34 -13.10 -1.08
C THR A 70 -12.37 -14.39 -0.26
N VAL A 71 -11.52 -14.52 0.76
CA VAL A 71 -11.37 -15.73 1.59
C VAL A 71 -11.66 -15.50 3.06
N ALA A 72 -12.29 -14.37 3.40
CA ALA A 72 -12.69 -14.06 4.76
C ALA A 72 -13.96 -14.85 5.13
N ASP A 73 -13.83 -15.88 5.95
CA ASP A 73 -14.89 -16.85 6.26
C ASP A 73 -15.67 -16.55 7.58
N ASN A 74 -15.17 -15.66 8.45
CA ASN A 74 -15.67 -15.43 9.82
C ASN A 74 -16.04 -13.95 10.06
N PHE A 75 -17.23 -13.64 10.57
CA PHE A 75 -17.68 -12.27 10.90
C PHE A 75 -16.78 -11.52 11.91
N ASP A 76 -16.20 -12.18 12.90
CA ASP A 76 -15.24 -11.58 13.85
C ASP A 76 -13.90 -11.27 13.17
N ASP A 77 -13.41 -12.18 12.31
CA ASP A 77 -12.20 -11.93 11.51
C ASP A 77 -12.45 -10.84 10.47
N ILE A 78 -13.65 -10.79 9.89
CA ILE A 78 -14.11 -9.72 9.00
C ILE A 78 -14.17 -8.39 9.74
N LEU A 79 -14.61 -8.34 11.01
CA LEU A 79 -14.67 -7.11 11.79
C LEU A 79 -13.25 -6.57 12.07
N ARG A 80 -12.33 -7.47 12.40
CA ARG A 80 -10.92 -7.15 12.69
C ARG A 80 -10.16 -6.72 11.43
N LEU A 81 -10.33 -7.46 10.33
CA LEU A 81 -9.84 -7.11 9.00
C LEU A 81 -10.48 -5.80 8.52
N GLY A 82 -11.77 -5.62 8.73
CA GLY A 82 -12.53 -4.43 8.36
C GLY A 82 -12.00 -3.17 9.04
N GLY A 83 -11.60 -3.25 10.31
CA GLY A 83 -10.92 -2.16 11.00
C GLY A 83 -9.58 -1.77 10.36
N ILE A 84 -8.76 -2.76 10.01
CA ILE A 84 -7.46 -2.54 9.33
C ILE A 84 -7.68 -1.94 7.93
N VAL A 85 -8.63 -2.48 7.17
CA VAL A 85 -8.99 -2.01 5.83
C VAL A 85 -9.54 -0.57 5.88
N LEU A 86 -10.38 -0.23 6.87
CA LEU A 86 -10.88 1.13 7.07
C LEU A 86 -9.76 2.13 7.32
N ILE A 87 -8.80 1.78 8.19
CA ILE A 87 -7.62 2.62 8.44
C ILE A 87 -6.84 2.82 7.15
N ARG A 88 -6.65 1.75 6.36
CA ARG A 88 -5.92 1.81 5.10
C ARG A 88 -6.62 2.67 4.05
N ILE A 89 -7.94 2.58 3.95
CA ILE A 89 -8.75 3.45 3.07
C ILE A 89 -8.63 4.90 3.52
N MET A 90 -8.77 5.18 4.81
CA MET A 90 -8.66 6.54 5.34
C MET A 90 -7.28 7.15 5.09
N LEU A 91 -6.20 6.42 5.39
CA LEU A 91 -4.83 6.87 5.16
C LEU A 91 -4.54 7.03 3.66
N GLY A 92 -4.93 6.07 2.83
CA GLY A 92 -4.77 6.14 1.38
C GLY A 92 -5.54 7.30 0.74
N TYR A 93 -6.77 7.57 1.22
CA TYR A 93 -7.57 8.71 0.81
C TYR A 93 -6.93 10.04 1.24
N ALA A 94 -6.48 10.14 2.49
CA ALA A 94 -5.81 11.33 3.00
C ALA A 94 -4.54 11.65 2.20
N LEU A 95 -3.70 10.64 1.95
CA LEU A 95 -2.48 10.80 1.16
C LEU A 95 -2.78 11.21 -0.29
N ARG A 96 -3.74 10.55 -0.94
CA ARG A 96 -4.14 10.88 -2.32
C ARG A 96 -4.71 12.30 -2.40
N LYS A 97 -5.51 12.69 -1.42
CA LYS A 97 -6.06 14.05 -1.31
C LYS A 97 -4.95 15.07 -1.14
N GLU A 98 -3.99 14.84 -0.24
CA GLU A 98 -2.83 15.74 -0.08
C GLU A 98 -2.00 15.88 -1.36
N ILE A 99 -1.84 14.80 -2.14
CA ILE A 99 -1.11 14.85 -3.42
C ILE A 99 -1.87 15.71 -4.44
N ILE A 100 -3.19 15.54 -4.55
CA ILE A 100 -4.05 16.32 -5.46
C ILE A 100 -4.08 17.80 -5.05
N ASP A 101 -4.26 18.07 -3.75
CA ASP A 101 -4.29 19.44 -3.21
C ASP A 101 -2.92 20.12 -3.33
N ALA A 102 -1.82 19.36 -3.32
CA ALA A 102 -0.47 19.86 -3.53
C ALA A 102 -0.14 20.16 -5.02
N GLY A 103 -1.05 19.85 -5.97
CA GLY A 103 -0.87 20.16 -7.39
C GLY A 103 0.26 19.38 -8.08
N VAL A 104 0.59 18.18 -7.58
CA VAL A 104 1.67 17.31 -8.07
C VAL A 104 1.16 16.21 -8.99
#